data_AF-A0A5N7ZFQ0-F1
#
_entry.id   AF-A0A5N7ZFQ0-F1
#
_cell.length_a   1.000
_cell.length_b   1.000
_cell.length_c   1.000
_cell.angle_alpha   90.00
_cell.angle_beta   90.00
_cell.angle_gamma   90.00
#
_symmetry.space_group_name_H-M   'P 1'
#
loop_
_entity.id
_entity.type
_entity.pdbx_description
1 polymer ?
#
loop_
_entity_poly.entity_id
_entity_poly.type
_entity_poly.pdbx_seq_one_letter_code
_entity_poly.pdbx_strand_id
1 'polypeptide(L)'
;QRITSIFGVFQTELTEVDGFENPFNVYFDIKADENAQDSQFLPLKKDEVDPKKHFPLNCLFDTVKYRKATRDLDENTAQKIDNLQSIFKEVKIPYQTLETDDKSKVAIVFERINRKGVPLDTLQLLTAWTWSEDFDLQDKFTDLQEELKPSGFDDLGGNANLLLKITSAVLTHNASSKNLIELNGNIVRQRFQEVINGIKGSIDFLKNNLRIEKLSNLPYEHILIPLSVFFSCEGNRHFNYNDDQRKKLISWFWKCSFGKRYSAGTTKNLNKDIEEILKLKLLDNTSEIANIPININENFFKGNTFMMGTVNTKSLILLLAQKSPLSFITGSPITLSDVLKEYNRSEFHHIFPKAYVKGVMEIEYSV
;
A
#
# COMPACT_ATOMS: atom_id res chain seq x y z
N GLN A 1 -4.75 12.03 -25.45
CA GLN A 1 -4.07 10.71 -25.54
C GLN A 1 -2.66 10.83 -24.98
N ARG A 2 -2.05 9.74 -24.51
CA ARG A 2 -0.65 9.72 -24.05
C ARG A 2 0.28 9.53 -25.25
N ILE A 3 1.48 10.14 -25.24
CA ILE A 3 2.50 9.94 -26.30
C ILE A 3 2.82 8.46 -26.50
N THR A 4 2.82 7.66 -25.42
CA THR A 4 3.02 6.21 -25.48
C THR A 4 2.02 5.51 -26.40
N SER A 5 0.77 5.96 -26.45
CA SER A 5 -0.23 5.38 -27.36
C SER A 5 0.07 5.71 -28.82
N ILE A 6 0.50 6.95 -29.10
CA ILE A 6 0.88 7.37 -30.46
C ILE A 6 2.12 6.59 -30.90
N PHE A 7 3.14 6.51 -30.04
CA PHE A 7 4.35 5.74 -30.29
C PHE A 7 4.02 4.26 -30.52
N GLY A 8 3.27 3.62 -29.61
CA GLY A 8 2.97 2.20 -29.70
C GLY A 8 2.22 1.81 -30.98
N VAL A 9 1.31 2.67 -31.48
CA VAL A 9 0.56 2.41 -32.71
C VAL A 9 1.43 2.55 -33.95
N PHE A 10 2.30 3.56 -33.99
CA PHE A 10 2.99 3.99 -35.22
C PHE A 10 4.46 3.58 -35.32
N GLN A 11 5.05 3.05 -34.24
CA GLN A 11 6.42 2.56 -34.25
C GLN A 11 6.57 1.38 -35.22
N THR A 12 7.69 1.31 -35.94
CA THR A 12 7.95 0.29 -36.97
C THR A 12 9.21 -0.54 -36.70
N GLU A 13 9.97 -0.21 -35.65
CA GLU A 13 11.31 -0.76 -35.38
C GLU A 13 11.28 -1.91 -34.38
N LEU A 14 10.41 -1.85 -33.37
CA LEU A 14 10.29 -2.87 -32.34
C LEU A 14 9.44 -4.02 -32.86
N THR A 15 9.95 -5.25 -32.66
CA THR A 15 9.26 -6.49 -33.00
C THR A 15 8.39 -6.94 -31.83
N GLU A 16 7.22 -7.49 -32.14
CA GLU A 16 6.35 -8.09 -31.11
C GLU A 16 7.03 -9.31 -30.51
N VAL A 17 6.99 -9.43 -29.19
CA VAL A 17 7.44 -10.62 -28.46
C VAL A 17 6.28 -11.62 -28.40
N ASP A 18 6.55 -12.88 -28.76
CA ASP A 18 5.53 -13.93 -28.74
C ASP A 18 4.90 -14.09 -27.34
N GLY A 19 3.57 -14.17 -27.30
CA GLY A 19 2.80 -14.43 -26.06
C GLY A 19 2.24 -13.20 -25.35
N PHE A 20 2.55 -11.97 -25.80
CA PHE A 20 1.95 -10.74 -25.26
C PHE A 20 0.90 -10.14 -26.20
N GLU A 21 -0.28 -9.82 -25.67
CA GLU A 21 -1.34 -9.15 -26.43
C GLU A 21 -0.98 -7.67 -26.59
N ASN A 22 -0.64 -7.23 -27.81
CA ASN A 22 -0.23 -5.85 -28.06
C ASN A 22 -1.44 -4.90 -27.95
N PRO A 23 -1.49 -4.02 -26.94
CA PRO A 23 -2.63 -3.12 -26.72
C PRO A 23 -2.69 -1.97 -27.75
N PHE A 24 -1.70 -1.86 -28.63
CA PHE A 24 -1.58 -0.82 -29.64
C PHE A 24 -2.01 -1.27 -31.05
N ASN A 25 -2.68 -2.43 -31.16
CA ASN A 25 -3.35 -2.87 -32.39
C ASN A 25 -4.63 -2.06 -32.63
N VAL A 26 -4.45 -0.83 -33.12
CA VAL A 26 -5.55 0.10 -33.40
C VAL A 26 -5.85 0.11 -34.89
N TYR A 27 -7.15 0.05 -35.19
CA TYR A 27 -7.70 0.06 -36.54
C TYR A 27 -8.60 1.27 -36.75
N PHE A 28 -8.61 1.77 -37.98
CA PHE A 28 -9.55 2.77 -38.44
C PHE A 28 -10.78 2.08 -39.04
N ASP A 29 -11.96 2.39 -38.51
CA ASP A 29 -13.25 1.93 -39.03
C ASP A 29 -13.68 2.82 -40.21
N ILE A 30 -13.52 2.30 -41.42
CA ILE A 30 -13.78 2.98 -42.69
C ILE A 30 -15.27 3.32 -42.86
N LYS A 31 -16.15 2.56 -42.20
CA LYS A 31 -17.62 2.67 -42.35
C LYS A 31 -18.28 3.41 -41.20
N ALA A 32 -17.55 3.75 -40.15
CA ALA A 32 -18.09 4.54 -39.05
C ALA A 32 -18.40 5.97 -39.51
N ASP A 33 -19.58 6.47 -39.13
CA ASP A 33 -19.97 7.85 -39.39
C ASP A 33 -19.00 8.82 -38.71
N GLU A 34 -18.71 9.94 -39.37
CA GLU A 34 -17.85 11.02 -38.86
C GLU A 34 -18.59 11.85 -37.78
N ASN A 35 -19.07 11.20 -36.72
CA ASN A 35 -19.72 11.86 -35.60
C ASN A 35 -18.77 11.98 -34.41
N ALA A 36 -18.72 13.16 -33.80
CA ALA A 36 -17.83 13.45 -32.66
C ALA A 36 -18.09 12.61 -31.39
N GLN A 37 -19.18 11.84 -31.35
CA GLN A 37 -19.55 10.98 -30.21
C GLN A 37 -19.01 9.54 -30.35
N ASP A 38 -18.76 9.06 -31.57
CA ASP A 38 -18.30 7.68 -31.81
C ASP A 38 -16.84 7.68 -32.30
N SER A 39 -16.01 6.82 -31.69
CA SER A 39 -14.60 6.70 -32.07
C SER A 39 -14.46 5.88 -33.35
N GLN A 40 -13.92 6.49 -34.41
CA GLN A 40 -13.53 5.77 -35.64
C GLN A 40 -12.24 4.97 -35.47
N PHE A 41 -11.58 5.06 -34.32
CA PHE A 41 -10.35 4.34 -34.01
C PHE A 41 -10.63 3.32 -32.91
N LEU A 42 -10.46 2.03 -33.24
CA LEU A 42 -10.84 0.90 -32.40
C LEU A 42 -9.63 0.02 -32.10
N PRO A 43 -9.31 -0.25 -30.82
CA PRO A 43 -8.41 -1.34 -30.47
C PRO A 43 -9.15 -2.67 -30.68
N LEU A 44 -8.63 -3.53 -31.57
CA LEU A 44 -9.27 -4.81 -31.91
C LEU A 44 -8.29 -5.96 -31.78
N LYS A 45 -8.79 -7.12 -31.33
CA LYS A 45 -8.04 -8.38 -31.39
C LYS A 45 -8.05 -8.93 -32.81
N LYS A 46 -7.07 -9.79 -33.16
CA LYS A 46 -6.91 -10.32 -34.54
C LYS A 46 -8.17 -11.02 -35.06
N ASP A 47 -8.94 -11.63 -34.18
CA ASP A 47 -10.21 -12.32 -34.47
C ASP A 47 -11.42 -11.38 -34.62
N GLU A 48 -11.33 -10.13 -34.17
CA GLU A 48 -12.39 -9.11 -34.27
C GLU A 48 -12.24 -8.23 -35.54
N VAL A 49 -11.13 -8.37 -36.27
CA VAL A 49 -10.81 -7.55 -37.44
C VAL A 49 -11.55 -8.04 -38.68
N ASP A 50 -12.55 -7.28 -39.12
CA ASP A 50 -13.09 -7.36 -40.49
C ASP A 50 -12.23 -6.55 -41.50
N PRO A 51 -11.52 -7.20 -42.45
CA PRO A 51 -10.68 -6.52 -43.44
C PRO A 51 -11.43 -5.56 -44.39
N LYS A 52 -12.76 -5.71 -44.54
CA LYS A 52 -13.59 -4.81 -45.37
C LYS A 52 -14.04 -3.56 -44.64
N LYS A 53 -13.82 -3.50 -43.33
CA LYS A 53 -14.31 -2.44 -42.45
C LYS A 53 -13.16 -1.75 -41.71
N HIS A 54 -12.11 -2.49 -41.39
CA HIS A 54 -11.04 -2.02 -40.52
C HIS A 54 -9.71 -1.92 -41.27
N PHE A 55 -9.10 -0.74 -41.22
CA PHE A 55 -7.78 -0.47 -41.77
C PHE A 55 -6.72 -0.38 -40.65
N PRO A 56 -5.62 -1.14 -40.71
CA PRO A 56 -4.62 -1.13 -39.64
C PRO A 56 -3.80 0.17 -39.62
N LEU A 57 -3.73 0.86 -38.48
CA LEU A 57 -2.99 2.13 -38.37
C LEU A 57 -1.46 1.96 -38.34
N ASN A 58 -0.98 0.82 -37.86
CA ASN A 58 0.46 0.55 -37.71
C ASN A 58 1.24 0.51 -39.05
N CYS A 59 0.53 0.48 -40.18
CA CYS A 59 1.15 0.53 -41.50
C CYS A 59 1.27 1.94 -42.07
N LEU A 60 0.63 2.95 -41.47
CA LEU A 60 0.48 4.29 -42.06
C LEU A 60 1.80 4.98 -42.41
N PHE A 61 2.87 4.74 -41.67
CA PHE A 61 4.18 5.34 -41.91
C PHE A 61 5.21 4.39 -42.54
N ASP A 62 4.85 3.14 -42.80
CA ASP A 62 5.69 2.16 -43.48
C ASP A 62 5.24 2.05 -44.94
N THR A 63 6.04 2.59 -45.87
CA THR A 63 5.71 2.65 -47.30
C THR A 63 5.39 1.28 -47.90
N VAL A 64 6.07 0.22 -47.46
CA VAL A 64 5.89 -1.13 -48.00
C VAL A 64 4.63 -1.76 -47.43
N LYS A 65 4.41 -1.66 -46.11
CA LYS A 65 3.20 -2.19 -45.47
C LYS A 65 1.95 -1.41 -45.90
N TYR A 66 2.03 -0.09 -45.99
CA TYR A 66 0.94 0.77 -46.47
C TYR A 66 0.50 0.37 -47.88
N ARG A 67 1.46 0.27 -48.82
CA ARG A 67 1.17 -0.14 -50.21
C ARG A 67 0.52 -1.52 -50.28
N LYS A 68 0.95 -2.46 -49.42
CA LYS A 68 0.34 -3.80 -49.35
C LYS A 68 -1.08 -3.73 -48.80
N ALA A 69 -1.31 -2.91 -47.76
CA ALA A 69 -2.60 -2.75 -47.11
C ALA A 69 -3.64 -2.02 -47.98
N THR A 70 -3.21 -1.13 -48.89
CA THR A 70 -4.11 -0.38 -49.77
C THR A 70 -4.35 -1.01 -51.14
N ARG A 71 -3.58 -2.05 -51.51
CA ARG A 71 -3.57 -2.64 -52.87
C ARG A 71 -4.95 -3.10 -53.37
N ASP A 72 -5.74 -3.68 -52.48
CA ASP A 72 -7.01 -4.34 -52.81
C ASP A 72 -8.24 -3.48 -52.44
N LEU A 73 -8.03 -2.21 -52.08
CA LEU A 73 -9.10 -1.26 -51.77
C LEU A 73 -9.68 -0.66 -53.05
N ASP A 74 -10.99 -0.34 -53.04
CA ASP A 74 -11.59 0.45 -54.10
C ASP A 74 -11.11 1.91 -54.05
N GLU A 75 -11.18 2.62 -55.18
CA GLU A 75 -10.68 4.01 -55.31
C GLU A 75 -11.24 4.97 -54.26
N ASN A 76 -12.53 4.86 -53.91
CA ASN A 76 -13.12 5.76 -52.92
C ASN A 76 -12.57 5.48 -51.52
N THR A 77 -12.43 4.20 -51.17
CA THR A 77 -11.84 3.79 -49.89
C THR A 77 -10.36 4.14 -49.83
N ALA A 78 -9.61 3.89 -50.89
CA ALA A 78 -8.19 4.26 -50.99
C ALA A 78 -7.99 5.76 -50.78
N GLN A 79 -8.79 6.60 -51.46
CA GLN A 79 -8.74 8.05 -51.29
C GLN A 79 -9.03 8.51 -49.86
N LYS A 80 -9.98 7.86 -49.15
CA LYS A 80 -10.24 8.14 -47.74
C LYS A 80 -9.04 7.81 -46.86
N ILE A 81 -8.40 6.66 -47.09
CA ILE A 81 -7.21 6.24 -46.34
C ILE A 81 -6.00 7.14 -46.65
N ASP A 82 -5.83 7.58 -47.89
CA ASP A 82 -4.78 8.52 -48.27
C ASP A 82 -4.97 9.89 -47.60
N ASN A 83 -6.21 10.38 -47.52
CA ASN A 83 -6.53 11.61 -46.78
C ASN A 83 -6.21 11.46 -45.29
N LEU A 84 -6.60 10.33 -44.67
CA LEU A 84 -6.25 9.99 -43.29
C LEU A 84 -4.72 10.01 -43.08
N GLN A 85 -3.98 9.36 -43.99
CA GLN A 85 -2.52 9.31 -43.92
C GLN A 85 -1.88 10.70 -44.06
N SER A 86 -2.38 11.54 -44.96
CA SER A 86 -1.93 12.93 -45.13
C SER A 86 -2.11 13.73 -43.84
N ILE A 87 -3.28 13.63 -43.20
CA ILE A 87 -3.52 14.28 -41.90
C ILE A 87 -2.47 13.83 -40.88
N PHE A 88 -2.27 12.52 -40.69
CA PHE A 88 -1.30 12.01 -39.73
C PHE A 88 0.16 12.39 -40.06
N LYS A 89 0.53 12.52 -41.34
CA LYS A 89 1.87 12.98 -41.77
C LYS A 89 2.09 14.47 -41.52
N GLU A 90 1.04 15.27 -41.55
CA GLU A 90 1.12 16.73 -41.40
C GLU A 90 0.90 17.22 -39.96
N VAL A 91 0.30 16.39 -39.11
CA VAL A 91 0.07 16.72 -37.69
C VAL A 91 1.40 17.02 -37.00
N LYS A 92 1.50 18.26 -36.50
CA LYS A 92 2.59 18.69 -35.62
C LYS A 92 2.13 18.58 -34.17
N ILE A 93 2.80 17.72 -33.41
CA ILE A 93 2.55 17.60 -31.97
C ILE A 93 3.46 18.59 -31.25
N PRO A 94 2.92 19.67 -30.64
CA PRO A 94 3.74 20.56 -29.82
C PRO A 94 4.23 19.78 -28.61
N TYR A 95 5.53 19.84 -28.34
CA TYR A 95 6.13 19.28 -27.14
C TYR A 95 6.89 20.37 -26.40
N GLN A 96 6.97 20.20 -25.08
CA GLN A 96 7.81 21.02 -24.22
C GLN A 96 8.67 20.09 -23.40
N THR A 97 9.98 20.16 -23.60
CA THR A 97 10.94 19.41 -22.79
C THR A 97 11.23 20.21 -21.53
N LEU A 98 11.11 19.55 -20.38
CA LEU A 98 11.49 20.10 -19.09
C LEU A 98 12.68 19.28 -18.59
N GLU A 99 13.85 19.90 -18.56
CA GLU A 99 15.06 19.30 -17.99
C GLU A 99 15.30 19.94 -16.63
N THR A 100 15.25 19.12 -15.58
CA THR A 100 15.59 19.57 -14.23
C THR A 100 16.10 18.39 -13.42
N ASP A 101 17.14 18.63 -12.65
CA ASP A 101 17.68 17.79 -11.59
C ASP A 101 16.92 17.95 -10.25
N ASP A 102 16.11 19.00 -10.14
CA ASP A 102 15.26 19.27 -8.97
C ASP A 102 14.03 18.36 -8.95
N LYS A 103 14.11 17.31 -8.14
CA LYS A 103 13.05 16.32 -7.93
C LYS A 103 11.72 16.94 -7.48
N SER A 104 11.76 18.04 -6.73
CA SER A 104 10.55 18.71 -6.27
C SER A 104 9.80 19.31 -7.46
N LYS A 105 10.53 19.90 -8.42
CA LYS A 105 9.94 20.38 -9.67
C LYS A 105 9.39 19.24 -10.51
N VAL A 106 10.08 18.10 -10.59
CA VAL A 106 9.58 16.91 -11.29
C VAL A 106 8.25 16.45 -10.69
N ALA A 107 8.15 16.33 -9.36
CA ALA A 107 6.90 15.95 -8.68
C ALA A 107 5.76 16.93 -8.98
N ILE A 108 6.01 18.24 -8.88
CA ILE A 108 5.02 19.28 -9.18
C ILE A 108 4.57 19.20 -10.65
N VAL A 109 5.50 18.95 -11.57
CA VAL A 109 5.18 18.79 -13.00
C VAL A 109 4.33 17.55 -13.22
N PHE A 110 4.69 16.41 -12.64
CA PHE A 110 3.88 15.19 -12.70
C PHE A 110 2.48 15.41 -12.13
N GLU A 111 2.35 16.05 -10.96
CA GLU A 111 1.08 16.38 -10.32
C GLU A 111 0.22 17.29 -11.21
N ARG A 112 0.81 18.33 -11.81
CA ARG A 112 0.11 19.25 -12.72
C ARG A 112 -0.28 18.62 -14.05
N ILE A 113 0.52 17.70 -14.59
CA ILE A 113 0.23 16.98 -15.84
C ILE A 113 -0.91 15.98 -15.64
N ASN A 114 -1.11 15.46 -14.43
CA ASN A 114 -2.15 14.48 -14.13
C ASN A 114 -3.55 15.13 -14.07
N ARG A 115 -4.04 15.60 -15.22
CA ARG A 115 -5.29 16.34 -15.42
C ARG A 115 -6.58 15.57 -15.11
N LYS A 116 -6.51 14.26 -14.83
CA LYS A 116 -7.69 13.44 -14.46
C LYS A 116 -8.19 13.71 -13.03
N GLY A 117 -7.61 14.66 -12.30
CA GLY A 117 -8.05 15.04 -10.96
C GLY A 117 -7.73 14.00 -9.88
N VAL A 118 -6.97 12.95 -10.23
CA VAL A 118 -6.42 12.00 -9.25
C VAL A 118 -5.03 12.53 -8.87
N PRO A 119 -4.84 13.06 -7.65
CA PRO A 119 -3.51 13.45 -7.19
C PRO A 119 -2.58 12.23 -7.31
N LEU A 120 -1.37 12.45 -7.82
CA LEU A 120 -0.35 11.39 -7.79
C LEU A 120 -0.09 11.02 -6.33
N ASP A 121 -0.24 9.75 -6.04
CA ASP A 121 0.05 9.23 -4.71
C ASP A 121 1.56 9.28 -4.45
N THR A 122 1.96 9.54 -3.21
CA THR A 122 3.38 9.60 -2.82
C THR A 122 4.11 8.31 -3.19
N LEU A 123 3.41 7.18 -3.15
CA LEU A 123 3.90 5.89 -3.64
C LEU A 123 4.33 5.94 -5.11
N GLN A 124 3.52 6.52 -5.99
CA GLN A 124 3.78 6.52 -7.43
C GLN A 124 5.02 7.34 -7.77
N LEU A 125 5.19 8.50 -7.12
CA LEU A 125 6.39 9.34 -7.27
C LEU A 125 7.64 8.62 -6.76
N LEU A 126 7.56 8.00 -5.58
CA LEU A 126 8.68 7.26 -4.99
C LEU A 126 9.04 6.02 -5.81
N THR A 127 8.06 5.29 -6.33
CA THR A 127 8.30 4.14 -7.20
C THR A 127 9.09 4.57 -8.43
N ALA A 128 8.66 5.65 -9.11
CA ALA A 128 9.36 6.17 -10.28
C ALA A 128 10.81 6.62 -9.99
N TRP A 129 11.08 7.20 -8.82
CA TRP A 129 12.43 7.68 -8.47
C TRP A 129 13.36 6.62 -7.91
N THR A 130 12.80 5.61 -7.26
CA THR A 130 13.57 4.51 -6.69
C THR A 130 13.80 3.40 -7.71
N TRP A 131 13.08 3.40 -8.83
CA TRP A 131 13.23 2.40 -9.90
C TRP A 131 14.66 2.27 -10.41
N SER A 132 15.07 1.03 -10.65
CA SER A 132 16.23 0.60 -11.43
C SER A 132 15.97 -0.81 -11.94
N GLU A 133 16.78 -1.32 -12.88
CA GLU A 133 16.63 -2.70 -13.39
C GLU A 133 16.57 -3.76 -12.28
N ASP A 134 17.31 -3.56 -11.18
CA ASP A 134 17.37 -4.49 -10.04
C ASP A 134 16.44 -4.13 -8.87
N PHE A 135 15.64 -3.05 -8.97
CA PHE A 135 14.81 -2.59 -7.86
C PHE A 135 13.56 -1.88 -8.32
N ASP A 136 12.41 -2.40 -7.90
CA ASP A 136 11.12 -1.75 -7.95
C ASP A 136 10.47 -1.76 -6.56
N LEU A 137 10.02 -0.59 -6.09
CA LEU A 137 9.46 -0.44 -4.74
C LEU A 137 8.11 -1.17 -4.57
N GLN A 138 7.27 -1.21 -5.61
CA GLN A 138 5.99 -1.92 -5.56
C GLN A 138 6.20 -3.43 -5.54
N ASP A 139 7.13 -3.92 -6.35
CA ASP A 139 7.50 -5.34 -6.33
C ASP A 139 8.03 -5.73 -4.94
N LYS A 140 8.89 -4.89 -4.35
CA LYS A 140 9.40 -5.15 -2.98
C LYS A 140 8.31 -5.15 -1.90
N PHE A 141 7.27 -4.32 -2.03
CA PHE A 141 6.13 -4.38 -1.12
C PHE A 141 5.27 -5.63 -1.33
N THR A 142 5.14 -6.08 -2.59
CA THR A 142 4.43 -7.31 -2.94
C THR A 142 5.17 -8.55 -2.44
N ASP A 143 6.49 -8.59 -2.62
CA ASP A 143 7.36 -9.65 -2.08
C ASP A 143 7.21 -9.73 -0.56
N LEU A 144 7.26 -8.58 0.13
CA LEU A 144 7.09 -8.50 1.58
C LEU A 144 5.71 -9.00 2.01
N GLN A 145 4.65 -8.72 1.24
CA GLN A 145 3.31 -9.21 1.52
C GLN A 145 3.28 -10.75 1.59
N GLU A 146 3.83 -11.41 0.58
CA GLU A 146 3.87 -12.87 0.52
C GLU A 146 4.75 -13.46 1.62
N GLU A 147 5.86 -12.82 1.95
CA GLU A 147 6.72 -13.22 3.08
C GLU A 147 6.03 -13.11 4.45
N LEU A 148 5.12 -12.14 4.63
CA LEU A 148 4.44 -11.90 5.91
C LEU A 148 3.15 -12.72 6.08
N LYS A 149 2.67 -13.35 5.03
CA LYS A 149 1.45 -14.17 5.02
C LYS A 149 1.44 -15.30 6.04
N PRO A 150 2.52 -16.10 6.21
CA PRO A 150 2.56 -17.15 7.25
C PRO A 150 2.46 -16.57 8.67
N SER A 151 2.85 -15.30 8.84
CA SER A 151 2.83 -14.60 10.13
C SER A 151 1.49 -13.94 10.45
N GLY A 152 0.56 -13.84 9.49
CA GLY A 152 -0.75 -13.17 9.64
C GLY A 152 -0.71 -11.65 9.43
N PHE A 153 0.35 -11.14 8.80
CA PHE A 153 0.58 -9.70 8.57
C PHE A 153 0.62 -9.33 7.09
N ASP A 154 0.08 -10.16 6.21
CA ASP A 154 -0.02 -9.89 4.76
C ASP A 154 -0.85 -8.63 4.45
N ASP A 155 -1.85 -8.29 5.27
CA ASP A 155 -2.59 -7.02 5.15
C ASP A 155 -1.67 -5.78 5.18
N LEU A 156 -0.46 -5.88 5.76
CA LEU A 156 0.53 -4.80 5.76
C LEU A 156 1.02 -4.48 4.35
N GLY A 157 1.20 -5.51 3.50
CA GLY A 157 1.62 -5.39 2.11
C GLY A 157 0.68 -4.53 1.28
N GLY A 158 -0.62 -4.70 1.50
CA GLY A 158 -1.67 -3.89 0.86
C GLY A 158 -1.83 -2.47 1.42
N ASN A 159 -1.18 -2.15 2.55
CA ASN A 159 -1.27 -0.83 3.19
C ASN A 159 -0.06 0.05 2.83
N ALA A 160 -0.02 0.51 1.58
CA ALA A 160 1.08 1.32 1.07
C ALA A 160 1.38 2.57 1.91
N ASN A 161 0.35 3.23 2.46
CA ASN A 161 0.56 4.41 3.31
C ASN A 161 1.33 4.05 4.60
N LEU A 162 0.96 2.97 5.28
CA LEU A 162 1.67 2.52 6.47
C LEU A 162 3.11 2.10 6.13
N LEU A 163 3.30 1.34 5.05
CA LEU A 163 4.64 0.95 4.57
C LEU A 163 5.52 2.16 4.27
N LEU A 164 5.01 3.15 3.54
CA LEU A 164 5.75 4.39 3.28
C LEU A 164 6.11 5.15 4.57
N LYS A 165 5.22 5.19 5.56
CA LYS A 165 5.55 5.79 6.87
C LYS A 165 6.63 5.01 7.61
N ILE A 166 6.60 3.68 7.54
CA ILE A 166 7.65 2.82 8.13
C ILE A 166 8.98 3.06 7.41
N THR A 167 8.99 3.02 6.07
CA THR A 167 10.18 3.32 5.24
C THR A 167 10.74 4.70 5.59
N SER A 168 9.88 5.72 5.69
CA SER A 168 10.29 7.07 6.09
C SER A 168 10.89 7.11 7.48
N ALA A 169 10.24 6.48 8.46
CA ALA A 169 10.70 6.49 9.84
C ALA A 169 12.05 5.78 10.00
N VAL A 170 12.25 4.66 9.31
CA VAL A 170 13.51 3.91 9.35
C VAL A 170 14.64 4.68 8.67
N LEU A 171 14.38 5.28 7.50
CA LEU A 171 15.43 5.91 6.69
C LEU A 171 15.75 7.36 7.10
N THR A 172 14.75 8.10 7.60
CA THR A 172 14.84 9.55 7.89
C THR A 172 14.57 9.91 9.34
N HIS A 173 14.22 8.94 10.19
CA HIS A 173 13.81 9.18 11.58
C HIS A 173 12.58 10.10 11.71
N ASN A 174 11.72 10.10 10.68
CA ASN A 174 10.48 10.87 10.65
C ASN A 174 9.38 10.06 9.95
N ALA A 175 8.19 9.99 10.53
CA ALA A 175 7.06 9.25 9.98
C ALA A 175 6.39 9.91 8.76
N SER A 176 6.79 11.11 8.36
CA SER A 176 6.24 11.82 7.20
C SER A 176 6.79 11.28 5.88
N SER A 177 5.94 10.62 5.09
CA SER A 177 6.30 10.10 3.75
C SER A 177 6.83 11.17 2.79
N LYS A 178 6.53 12.46 3.02
CA LYS A 178 7.11 13.56 2.25
C LYS A 178 8.64 13.63 2.34
N ASN A 179 9.24 13.20 3.46
CA ASN A 179 10.68 13.26 3.62
C ASN A 179 11.40 12.21 2.75
N LEU A 180 10.70 11.16 2.32
CA LEU A 180 11.24 10.20 1.35
C LEU A 180 11.45 10.82 -0.02
N ILE A 181 10.67 11.85 -0.38
CA ILE A 181 10.79 12.55 -1.67
C ILE A 181 12.13 13.28 -1.77
N GLU A 182 12.61 13.79 -0.65
CA GLU A 182 13.88 14.50 -0.55
C GLU A 182 15.09 13.55 -0.59
N LEU A 183 14.88 12.25 -0.32
CA LEU A 183 15.97 11.27 -0.36
C LEU A 183 16.44 10.96 -1.79
N ASN A 184 17.70 10.56 -1.89
CA ASN A 184 18.22 9.94 -3.11
C ASN A 184 17.61 8.54 -3.27
N GLY A 185 17.05 8.23 -4.44
CA GLY A 185 16.51 6.90 -4.75
C GLY A 185 17.56 5.80 -4.52
N ASN A 186 18.84 6.09 -4.79
CA ASN A 186 19.96 5.20 -4.49
C ASN A 186 20.06 4.84 -2.99
N ILE A 187 19.85 5.82 -2.10
CA ILE A 187 19.88 5.61 -0.64
C ILE A 187 18.72 4.72 -0.23
N VAL A 188 17.52 4.97 -0.76
CA VAL A 188 16.34 4.13 -0.49
C VAL A 188 16.62 2.70 -0.90
N ARG A 189 17.14 2.46 -2.11
CA ARG A 189 17.49 1.12 -2.60
C ARG A 189 18.49 0.40 -1.70
N GLN A 190 19.62 1.05 -1.39
CA GLN A 190 20.69 0.45 -0.60
C GLN A 190 20.27 0.12 0.83
N ARG A 191 19.41 0.96 1.42
CA ARG A 191 18.98 0.83 2.81
C ARG A 191 17.62 0.17 2.99
N PHE A 192 16.95 -0.23 1.90
CA PHE A 192 15.61 -0.82 1.97
C PHE A 192 15.58 -2.09 2.82
N GLN A 193 16.67 -2.85 2.83
CA GLN A 193 16.79 -4.05 3.66
C GLN A 193 16.65 -3.72 5.17
N GLU A 194 17.09 -2.55 5.62
CA GLU A 194 16.91 -2.10 7.01
C GLU A 194 15.42 -2.00 7.37
N VAL A 195 14.60 -1.57 6.41
CA VAL A 195 13.14 -1.45 6.55
C VAL A 195 12.51 -2.82 6.72
N ILE A 196 12.89 -3.78 5.85
CA ILE A 196 12.41 -5.16 5.92
C ILE A 196 12.77 -5.79 7.27
N ASN A 197 14.02 -5.66 7.70
CA ASN A 197 14.48 -6.19 9.00
C ASN A 197 13.71 -5.56 10.17
N GLY A 198 13.46 -4.25 10.10
CA GLY A 198 12.66 -3.53 11.08
C GLY A 198 11.23 -4.08 11.18
N ILE A 199 10.56 -4.27 10.05
CA ILE A 199 9.19 -4.81 10.00
C ILE A 199 9.14 -6.23 10.57
N LYS A 200 10.03 -7.12 10.12
CA LYS A 200 10.09 -8.52 10.58
C LYS A 200 10.36 -8.60 12.08
N GLY A 201 11.38 -7.89 12.57
CA GLY A 201 11.70 -7.85 14.00
C GLY A 201 10.56 -7.27 14.86
N SER A 202 9.83 -6.27 14.34
CA SER A 202 8.64 -5.74 15.01
C SER A 202 7.54 -6.77 15.14
N ILE A 203 7.24 -7.48 14.05
CA ILE A 203 6.22 -8.53 14.02
C ILE A 203 6.59 -9.65 14.99
N ASP A 204 7.83 -10.14 14.95
CA ASP A 204 8.31 -11.17 15.86
C ASP A 204 8.21 -10.74 17.31
N PHE A 205 8.57 -9.49 17.62
CA PHE A 205 8.43 -8.94 18.96
C PHE A 205 6.97 -8.93 19.43
N LEU A 206 6.05 -8.44 18.59
CA LEU A 206 4.61 -8.36 18.90
C LEU A 206 4.00 -9.76 19.10
N LYS A 207 4.37 -10.74 18.26
CA LYS A 207 3.93 -12.13 18.40
C LYS A 207 4.41 -12.73 19.71
N ASN A 208 5.72 -12.67 19.94
CA ASN A 208 6.36 -13.37 21.07
C ASN A 208 6.05 -12.74 22.44
N ASN A 209 5.85 -11.42 22.51
CA ASN A 209 5.68 -10.72 23.79
C ASN A 209 4.24 -10.31 24.09
N LEU A 210 3.40 -10.18 23.05
CA LEU A 210 2.07 -9.58 23.17
C LEU A 210 0.97 -10.45 22.56
N ARG A 211 1.30 -11.64 22.04
CA ARG A 211 0.35 -12.61 21.43
C ARG A 211 -0.50 -12.00 20.32
N ILE A 212 0.09 -11.10 19.53
CA ILE A 212 -0.58 -10.46 18.39
C ILE A 212 -0.34 -11.33 17.16
N GLU A 213 -1.39 -11.95 16.64
CA GLU A 213 -1.26 -12.96 15.58
C GLU A 213 -1.55 -12.41 14.19
N LYS A 214 -2.22 -11.25 14.11
CA LYS A 214 -2.47 -10.52 12.88
C LYS A 214 -2.46 -9.02 13.04
N LEU A 215 -2.25 -8.30 11.93
CA LEU A 215 -2.24 -6.83 11.90
C LEU A 215 -3.50 -6.24 12.53
N SER A 216 -4.67 -6.79 12.20
CA SER A 216 -5.95 -6.29 12.72
C SER A 216 -6.18 -6.53 14.22
N ASN A 217 -5.38 -7.37 14.90
CA ASN A 217 -5.43 -7.46 16.36
C ASN A 217 -4.84 -6.20 17.03
N LEU A 218 -3.96 -5.46 16.34
CA LEU A 218 -3.33 -4.28 16.92
C LEU A 218 -4.38 -3.21 17.28
N PRO A 219 -4.31 -2.61 18.48
CA PRO A 219 -5.11 -1.43 18.81
C PRO A 219 -4.84 -0.27 17.85
N TYR A 220 -3.58 -0.10 17.44
CA TYR A 220 -3.14 0.82 16.40
C TYR A 220 -2.07 0.17 15.53
N GLU A 221 -2.29 0.11 14.21
CA GLU A 221 -1.28 -0.38 13.26
C GLU A 221 -0.02 0.50 13.24
N HIS A 222 -0.18 1.80 13.56
CA HIS A 222 0.90 2.79 13.68
C HIS A 222 1.98 2.40 14.71
N ILE A 223 1.72 1.46 15.63
CA ILE A 223 2.71 0.90 16.56
C ILE A 223 3.88 0.24 15.80
N LEU A 224 3.62 -0.31 14.61
CA LEU A 224 4.67 -0.90 13.77
C LEU A 224 5.73 0.13 13.34
N ILE A 225 5.38 1.43 13.28
CA ILE A 225 6.31 2.47 12.81
C ILE A 225 7.50 2.63 13.77
N PRO A 226 7.32 3.00 15.06
CA PRO A 226 8.47 3.12 15.96
C PRO A 226 9.18 1.78 16.18
N LEU A 227 8.44 0.67 16.32
CA LEU A 227 9.06 -0.64 16.47
C LEU A 227 9.97 -0.99 15.29
N SER A 228 9.55 -0.65 14.06
CA SER A 228 10.39 -0.93 12.88
C SER A 228 11.69 -0.12 12.92
N VAL A 229 11.65 1.10 13.46
CA VAL A 229 12.87 1.89 13.71
C VAL A 229 13.75 1.23 14.77
N PHE A 230 13.17 0.67 15.83
CA PHE A 230 13.92 -0.04 16.86
C PHE A 230 14.63 -1.27 16.29
N PHE A 231 13.92 -2.09 15.52
CA PHE A 231 14.44 -3.36 14.98
C PHE A 231 15.23 -3.22 13.68
N SER A 232 15.22 -2.06 13.01
CA SER A 232 15.95 -1.87 11.77
C SER A 232 17.46 -2.11 11.95
N CYS A 233 18.10 -2.78 11.00
CA CYS A 233 19.55 -2.91 11.01
C CYS A 233 20.06 -3.25 9.62
N GLU A 234 21.30 -2.87 9.34
CA GLU A 234 21.95 -3.17 8.06
C GLU A 234 22.21 -4.66 7.88
N GLY A 235 22.28 -5.09 6.61
CA GLY A 235 22.53 -6.48 6.21
C GLY A 235 21.28 -7.36 6.35
N ASN A 236 21.46 -8.68 6.36
CA ASN A 236 20.37 -9.64 6.54
C ASN A 236 20.46 -10.28 7.93
N ARG A 237 20.26 -9.48 8.99
CA ARG A 237 20.40 -9.90 10.39
C ARG A 237 19.23 -9.43 11.25
N HIS A 238 19.09 -10.06 12.40
CA HIS A 238 18.12 -9.65 13.42
C HIS A 238 18.77 -8.70 14.42
N PHE A 239 18.04 -7.66 14.82
CA PHE A 239 18.46 -6.79 15.91
C PHE A 239 18.17 -7.44 17.27
N ASN A 240 19.20 -7.65 18.07
CA ASN A 240 19.07 -8.19 19.41
C ASN A 240 18.77 -7.09 20.43
N TYR A 241 17.91 -7.36 21.40
CA TYR A 241 17.55 -6.45 22.48
C TYR A 241 17.64 -7.14 23.84
N ASN A 242 17.88 -6.35 24.89
CA ASN A 242 17.97 -6.85 26.26
C ASN A 242 16.62 -6.82 27.01
N ASP A 243 16.58 -7.39 28.21
CA ASP A 243 15.36 -7.46 29.03
C ASP A 243 14.81 -6.08 29.45
N ASP A 244 15.67 -5.07 29.67
CA ASP A 244 15.24 -3.71 29.99
C ASP A 244 14.53 -3.05 28.79
N GLN A 245 15.14 -3.13 27.60
CA GLN A 245 14.53 -2.68 26.36
C GLN A 245 13.19 -3.39 26.12
N ARG A 246 13.14 -4.72 26.32
CA ARG A 246 11.89 -5.49 26.20
C ARG A 246 10.80 -4.94 27.12
N LYS A 247 11.11 -4.74 28.41
CA LYS A 247 10.16 -4.22 29.41
C LYS A 247 9.66 -2.83 29.06
N LYS A 248 10.55 -1.93 28.62
CA LYS A 248 10.20 -0.57 28.19
C LYS A 248 9.29 -0.57 26.96
N LEU A 249 9.58 -1.40 25.96
CA LEU A 249 8.74 -1.56 24.77
C LEU A 249 7.36 -2.14 25.08
N ILE A 250 7.27 -3.16 25.95
CA ILE A 250 5.99 -3.70 26.42
C ILE A 250 5.19 -2.63 27.17
N SER A 251 5.84 -1.88 28.08
CA SER A 251 5.20 -0.80 28.82
C SER A 251 4.67 0.28 27.88
N TRP A 252 5.49 0.72 26.92
CA TRP A 252 5.12 1.68 25.89
C TRP A 252 3.93 1.19 25.06
N PHE A 253 3.93 -0.07 24.62
CA PHE A 253 2.81 -0.66 23.86
C PHE A 253 1.47 -0.52 24.60
N TRP A 254 1.43 -0.91 25.88
CA TRP A 254 0.21 -0.84 26.68
C TRP A 254 -0.22 0.60 26.93
N LYS A 255 0.74 1.50 27.18
CA LYS A 255 0.47 2.93 27.35
C LYS A 255 -0.06 3.57 26.07
N CYS A 256 0.45 3.18 24.91
CA CYS A 256 -0.06 3.64 23.62
C CYS A 256 -1.51 3.18 23.40
N SER A 257 -1.76 1.91 23.68
CA SER A 257 -3.04 1.25 23.45
C SER A 257 -4.15 1.81 24.34
N PHE A 258 -3.93 1.83 25.66
CA PHE A 258 -4.94 2.32 26.60
C PHE A 258 -4.96 3.85 26.73
N GLY A 259 -3.82 4.51 26.53
CA GLY A 259 -3.70 5.98 26.55
C GLY A 259 -4.19 6.66 25.27
N LYS A 260 -4.70 5.90 24.31
CA LYS A 260 -5.18 6.37 23.00
C LYS A 260 -4.17 7.26 22.26
N ARG A 261 -2.87 6.93 22.38
CA ARG A 261 -1.76 7.79 21.95
C ARG A 261 -1.85 8.23 20.49
N TYR A 262 -2.36 7.37 19.62
CA TYR A 262 -2.46 7.63 18.18
C TYR A 262 -3.86 8.02 17.69
N SER A 263 -4.82 8.26 18.60
CA SER A 263 -6.16 8.75 18.22
C SER A 263 -6.18 10.21 17.79
N ALA A 264 -5.24 11.04 18.26
CA ALA A 264 -5.12 12.45 17.89
C ALA A 264 -3.64 12.84 17.84
N GLY A 265 -3.30 13.83 17.00
CA GLY A 265 -1.91 14.29 16.86
C GLY A 265 -0.94 13.19 16.40
N THR A 266 -1.43 12.21 15.64
CA THR A 266 -0.74 10.95 15.33
C THR A 266 0.69 11.17 14.84
N THR A 267 0.92 12.04 13.85
CA THR A 267 2.26 12.31 13.31
C THR A 267 3.21 12.91 14.36
N LYS A 268 2.72 13.84 15.19
CA LYS A 268 3.52 14.45 16.27
C LYS A 268 3.94 13.39 17.28
N ASN A 269 3.01 12.55 17.71
CA ASN A 269 3.29 11.49 18.68
C ASN A 269 4.21 10.41 18.11
N LEU A 270 4.02 10.03 16.84
CA LEU A 270 4.92 9.12 16.13
C LEU A 270 6.34 9.65 16.06
N ASN A 271 6.53 10.91 15.68
CA ASN A 271 7.87 11.49 15.59
C ASN A 271 8.55 11.57 16.96
N LYS A 272 7.79 11.91 18.02
CA LYS A 272 8.30 11.82 19.40
C LYS A 272 8.69 10.39 19.76
N ASP A 273 7.87 9.40 19.44
CA ASP A 273 8.17 8.00 19.73
C ASP A 273 9.38 7.48 18.96
N ILE A 274 9.55 7.89 17.70
CA ILE A 274 10.71 7.55 16.88
C ILE A 274 12.00 8.09 17.52
N GLU A 275 12.00 9.34 17.97
CA GLU A 275 13.13 9.92 18.70
C GLU A 275 13.47 9.13 19.96
N GLU A 276 12.46 8.84 20.79
CA GLU A 276 12.66 8.14 22.07
C GLU A 276 13.04 6.67 21.89
N ILE A 277 12.57 6.01 20.84
CA ILE A 277 12.90 4.61 20.56
C ILE A 277 14.31 4.47 19.99
N LEU A 278 14.82 5.49 19.29
CA LEU A 278 16.23 5.55 18.86
C LEU A 278 17.16 5.67 20.08
N LYS A 279 16.82 6.54 21.04
CA LYS A 279 17.53 6.60 22.33
C LYS A 279 17.55 5.23 23.02
N LEU A 280 16.39 4.57 23.10
CA LEU A 280 16.29 3.23 23.69
C LEU A 280 17.15 2.20 22.97
N LYS A 281 17.13 2.21 21.63
CA LYS A 281 17.90 1.31 20.77
C LYS A 281 19.40 1.44 21.01
N LEU A 282 19.88 2.68 21.18
CA LEU A 282 21.28 3.02 21.42
C LEU A 282 21.72 2.87 22.89
N LEU A 283 20.87 2.28 23.74
CA LEU A 283 21.11 2.12 25.19
C LEU A 283 21.32 3.46 25.91
N ASP A 284 20.69 4.52 25.41
CA ASP A 284 20.64 5.80 26.09
C ASP A 284 19.60 5.76 27.22
N ASN A 285 20.09 5.91 28.45
CA ASN A 285 19.28 5.88 29.68
C ASN A 285 18.32 7.07 29.80
N THR A 286 18.45 8.09 28.96
CA THR A 286 17.54 9.25 28.93
C THR A 286 16.25 8.99 28.14
N SER A 287 16.12 7.84 27.48
CA SER A 287 14.90 7.49 26.74
C SER A 287 13.65 7.54 27.61
N GLU A 288 12.70 8.37 27.19
CA GLU A 288 11.39 8.56 27.80
C GLU A 288 10.29 7.77 27.08
N ILE A 289 10.64 6.78 26.25
CA ILE A 289 9.66 6.04 25.44
C ILE A 289 8.54 5.43 26.29
N ALA A 290 8.87 4.94 27.49
CA ALA A 290 7.88 4.40 28.42
C ALA A 290 7.23 5.47 29.32
N ASN A 291 7.69 6.73 29.32
CA ASN A 291 7.22 7.80 30.21
C ASN A 291 6.01 8.54 29.62
N ILE A 292 4.98 7.77 29.27
CA ILE A 292 3.70 8.31 28.79
C ILE A 292 2.74 8.36 29.99
N PRO A 293 2.26 9.56 30.39
CA PRO A 293 1.30 9.66 31.47
C PRO A 293 -0.03 9.07 31.01
N ILE A 294 -0.51 8.07 31.74
CA ILE A 294 -1.82 7.46 31.52
C ILE A 294 -2.55 7.36 32.86
N ASN A 295 -3.84 7.65 32.86
CA ASN A 295 -4.69 7.44 34.03
C ASN A 295 -5.75 6.39 33.66
N ILE A 296 -5.52 5.16 34.11
CA ILE A 296 -6.45 4.04 33.94
C ILE A 296 -6.88 3.63 35.34
N ASN A 297 -8.17 3.67 35.59
CA ASN A 297 -8.78 3.21 36.82
C ASN A 297 -9.90 2.21 36.51
N GLU A 298 -10.55 1.68 37.54
CA GLU A 298 -11.62 0.69 37.38
C GLU A 298 -12.78 1.17 36.49
N ASN A 299 -13.09 2.47 36.52
CA ASN A 299 -14.15 3.05 35.68
C ASN A 299 -13.84 2.94 34.19
N PHE A 300 -12.57 2.87 33.79
CA PHE A 300 -12.21 2.58 32.41
C PHE A 300 -12.78 1.22 31.98
N PHE A 301 -12.61 0.17 32.79
CA PHE A 301 -13.05 -1.17 32.42
C PHE A 301 -14.57 -1.36 32.57
N LYS A 302 -15.19 -0.72 33.57
CA LYS A 302 -16.64 -0.80 33.80
C LYS A 302 -17.46 0.08 32.85
N GLY A 303 -16.92 1.23 32.46
CA GLY A 303 -17.65 2.25 31.69
C GLY A 303 -17.45 2.18 30.17
N ASN A 304 -16.45 1.46 29.68
CA ASN A 304 -16.25 1.32 28.23
C ASN A 304 -17.15 0.22 27.65
N THR A 305 -17.92 0.59 26.62
CA THR A 305 -18.71 -0.38 25.85
C THR A 305 -17.78 -1.30 25.06
N PHE A 306 -18.03 -2.61 25.15
CA PHE A 306 -17.36 -3.59 24.32
C PHE A 306 -17.87 -3.48 22.88
N MET A 307 -17.09 -2.83 22.02
CA MET A 307 -17.40 -2.67 20.60
C MET A 307 -16.26 -3.22 19.75
N MET A 308 -16.62 -4.19 18.91
CA MET A 308 -15.66 -4.89 18.07
C MET A 308 -14.87 -3.94 17.18
N GLY A 309 -13.56 -4.16 17.12
CA GLY A 309 -12.63 -3.36 16.32
C GLY A 309 -12.20 -2.04 16.96
N THR A 310 -12.81 -1.61 18.06
CA THR A 310 -12.35 -0.40 18.77
C THR A 310 -11.02 -0.65 19.47
N VAL A 311 -10.22 0.41 19.59
CA VAL A 311 -8.91 0.39 20.26
C VAL A 311 -9.02 -0.22 21.66
N ASN A 312 -9.97 0.26 22.46
CA ASN A 312 -10.16 -0.18 23.84
C ASN A 312 -10.51 -1.67 23.92
N THR A 313 -11.41 -2.15 23.05
CA THR A 313 -11.77 -3.57 22.99
C THR A 313 -10.61 -4.44 22.54
N LYS A 314 -9.88 -4.07 21.48
CA LYS A 314 -8.67 -4.80 21.04
C LYS A 314 -7.63 -4.87 22.15
N SER A 315 -7.40 -3.75 22.85
CA SER A 315 -6.45 -3.65 23.97
C SER A 315 -6.85 -4.55 25.13
N LEU A 316 -8.15 -4.58 25.48
CA LEU A 316 -8.67 -5.46 26.52
C LEU A 316 -8.52 -6.93 26.15
N ILE A 317 -8.85 -7.33 24.91
CA ILE A 317 -8.72 -8.72 24.45
C ILE A 317 -7.27 -9.16 24.52
N LEU A 318 -6.32 -8.35 24.05
CA LEU A 318 -4.90 -8.66 24.14
C LEU A 318 -4.43 -8.76 25.60
N LEU A 319 -4.93 -7.89 26.49
CA LEU A 319 -4.59 -7.93 27.91
C LEU A 319 -5.06 -9.25 28.55
N LEU A 320 -6.28 -9.68 28.23
CA LEU A 320 -6.83 -10.96 28.68
C LEU A 320 -6.07 -12.14 28.08
N ALA A 321 -5.65 -12.05 26.81
CA ALA A 321 -4.83 -13.05 26.17
C ALA A 321 -3.51 -13.28 26.93
N GLN A 322 -2.94 -12.25 27.58
CA GLN A 322 -1.76 -12.41 28.43
C GLN A 322 -2.00 -13.25 29.70
N LYS A 323 -3.25 -13.47 30.09
CA LYS A 323 -3.62 -14.25 31.28
C LYS A 323 -3.82 -15.74 31.01
N SER A 324 -3.51 -16.21 29.79
CA SER A 324 -3.62 -17.62 29.38
C SER A 324 -5.00 -18.19 29.67
N PRO A 325 -6.05 -17.70 28.97
CA PRO A 325 -7.42 -18.11 29.20
C PRO A 325 -7.60 -19.61 28.95
N LEU A 326 -8.53 -20.19 29.71
CA LEU A 326 -8.88 -21.61 29.67
C LEU A 326 -10.25 -21.80 29.02
N SER A 327 -10.45 -22.95 28.38
CA SER A 327 -11.74 -23.37 27.85
C SER A 327 -12.76 -23.52 28.99
N PHE A 328 -13.94 -22.92 28.85
CA PHE A 328 -15.04 -23.09 29.81
C PHE A 328 -15.59 -24.52 29.83
N ILE A 329 -15.41 -25.29 28.74
CA ILE A 329 -15.93 -26.65 28.61
C ILE A 329 -14.96 -27.65 29.23
N THR A 330 -13.67 -27.53 28.91
CA THR A 330 -12.66 -28.55 29.26
C THR A 330 -11.67 -28.11 30.33
N GLY A 331 -11.63 -26.83 30.69
CA GLY A 331 -10.62 -26.25 31.59
C GLY A 331 -9.20 -26.23 31.02
N SER A 332 -9.00 -26.67 29.78
CA SER A 332 -7.68 -26.74 29.13
C SER A 332 -7.26 -25.36 28.59
N PRO A 333 -5.95 -25.06 28.51
CA PRO A 333 -5.47 -23.85 27.83
C PRO A 333 -6.00 -23.76 26.39
N ILE A 334 -6.44 -22.56 26.00
CA ILE A 334 -6.89 -22.29 24.63
C ILE A 334 -5.68 -22.00 23.75
N THR A 335 -5.66 -22.55 22.52
CA THR A 335 -4.70 -22.16 21.48
C THR A 335 -5.07 -20.78 20.96
N LEU A 336 -4.51 -19.75 21.60
CA LEU A 336 -4.78 -18.35 21.25
C LEU A 336 -4.39 -17.99 19.81
N SER A 337 -3.41 -18.69 19.22
CA SER A 337 -2.98 -18.40 17.85
C SER A 337 -4.13 -18.54 16.86
N ASP A 338 -4.90 -19.63 16.95
CA ASP A 338 -6.01 -19.90 16.03
C ASP A 338 -7.16 -18.90 16.27
N VAL A 339 -7.54 -18.69 17.53
CA VAL A 339 -8.63 -17.77 17.91
C VAL A 339 -8.33 -16.33 17.50
N LEU A 340 -7.09 -15.86 17.70
CA LEU A 340 -6.70 -14.49 17.36
C LEU A 340 -6.41 -14.32 15.86
N LYS A 341 -6.03 -15.39 15.13
CA LYS A 341 -5.97 -15.39 13.67
C LYS A 341 -7.34 -15.27 13.04
N GLU A 342 -8.33 -16.03 13.53
CA GLU A 342 -9.69 -15.92 13.00
C GLU A 342 -10.33 -14.59 13.41
N TYR A 343 -10.25 -14.20 14.69
CA TYR A 343 -10.81 -12.96 15.26
C TYR A 343 -12.12 -12.55 14.58
N ASN A 344 -13.08 -13.46 14.56
CA ASN A 344 -14.36 -13.27 13.89
C ASN A 344 -15.44 -13.01 14.96
N ARG A 345 -16.62 -12.53 14.55
CA ARG A 345 -17.73 -12.28 15.50
C ARG A 345 -18.30 -13.57 16.09
N SER A 346 -18.13 -14.72 15.43
CA SER A 346 -18.64 -16.01 15.90
C SER A 346 -18.00 -16.44 17.21
N GLU A 347 -16.71 -16.18 17.42
CA GLU A 347 -16.02 -16.51 18.68
C GLU A 347 -16.47 -15.67 19.89
N PHE A 348 -17.25 -14.60 19.69
CA PHE A 348 -17.72 -13.72 20.75
C PHE A 348 -19.13 -14.08 21.18
N HIS A 349 -19.20 -15.08 22.05
CA HIS A 349 -20.44 -15.57 22.62
C HIS A 349 -20.86 -14.78 23.86
N HIS A 350 -22.18 -14.62 24.02
CA HIS A 350 -22.73 -14.04 25.24
C HIS A 350 -22.73 -15.12 26.31
N ILE A 351 -22.20 -14.82 27.50
CA ILE A 351 -22.28 -15.73 28.66
C ILE A 351 -23.74 -15.97 29.04
N PHE A 352 -24.56 -14.91 28.96
CA PHE A 352 -26.00 -14.98 29.17
C PHE A 352 -26.74 -14.62 27.88
N PRO A 353 -27.83 -15.33 27.52
CA PRO A 353 -28.63 -14.97 26.35
C PRO A 353 -29.11 -13.51 26.43
N LYS A 354 -28.98 -12.75 25.33
CA LYS A 354 -29.41 -11.33 25.30
C LYS A 354 -30.86 -11.15 25.73
N ALA A 355 -31.74 -12.06 25.35
CA ALA A 355 -33.16 -12.01 25.71
C ALA A 355 -33.37 -12.12 27.23
N TYR A 356 -32.60 -13.00 27.88
CA TYR A 356 -32.61 -13.16 29.33
C TYR A 356 -32.12 -11.89 30.03
N VAL A 357 -30.97 -11.34 29.62
CA VAL A 357 -30.42 -10.12 30.25
C VAL A 357 -31.36 -8.93 30.08
N LYS A 358 -31.99 -8.76 28.92
CA LYS A 358 -32.98 -7.70 28.70
C LYS A 358 -34.17 -7.80 29.66
N GLY A 359 -34.70 -9.02 29.86
CA GLY A 359 -35.80 -9.24 30.81
C GLY A 359 -35.41 -9.06 32.27
N VAL A 360 -34.13 -9.23 32.62
CA VAL A 360 -33.62 -9.02 33.99
C VAL A 360 -33.32 -7.54 34.26
N MET A 361 -32.86 -6.77 33.26
CA MET A 361 -32.59 -5.33 33.42
C MET A 361 -33.86 -4.47 33.56
N GLU A 362 -35.02 -4.96 33.14
CA GLU A 362 -36.32 -4.30 33.40
C GLU A 362 -36.83 -4.56 34.82
N ILE A 363 -36.22 -5.49 35.56
CA ILE A 363 -36.48 -5.71 36.98
C ILE A 363 -35.48 -4.86 37.76
N GLU A 364 -35.71 -3.55 37.82
CA GLU A 364 -35.16 -2.74 38.91
C GLU A 364 -35.69 -3.36 40.21
N TYR A 365 -34.79 -3.89 41.04
CA TYR A 365 -35.15 -4.34 42.37
C TYR A 365 -35.65 -3.13 43.16
N SER A 366 -36.96 -3.09 43.42
CA SER A 366 -37.52 -2.33 44.54
C SER A 366 -37.11 -3.02 45.84
N VAL A 367 -36.03 -2.57 46.47
CA VAL A 367 -35.84 -2.66 47.93
C VAL A 367 -35.19 -1.39 48.43
#